data_AF-A0A0M0VNJ5-F1
#
_entry.id   AF-A0A0M0VNJ5-F1
#
_cell.length_a   1.000
_cell.length_b   1.000
_cell.length_c   1.000
_cell.angle_alpha   90.00
_cell.angle_beta   90.00
_cell.angle_gamma   90.00
#
_symmetry.space_group_name_H-M   'P 1'
#
loop_
_entity.id
_entity.type
_entity.pdbx_description
1 polymer ?
#
loop_
_entity_poly.entity_id
_entity_poly.type
_entity_poly.pdbx_seq_one_letter_code
_entity_poly.pdbx_strand_id
1 'polypeptide(L)'
;MERDGVDGLTIRALSAQADVSPTSIYQHIGGKQAVCDALIDTYFTDLREQLIAIDESDPVLRLRRAGIIYREHALDAPGIYALVWMGQASDSAQHCLDAITQIIRYGQAASVFRGDDPHLIASSIWVSIHGFIQFELRSAQPRTRGRERVDRSYGYLLDLLIRGIQR
;
A
#
# COMPACT_ATOMS: atom_id res chain seq x y z
N MET A 1 -2.78 -11.54 -12.61
CA MET A 1 -2.46 -11.21 -11.21
C MET A 1 -3.48 -11.82 -10.26
N GLU A 2 -4.73 -11.36 -10.26
CA GLU A 2 -5.73 -11.84 -9.27
C GLU A 2 -6.21 -13.29 -9.44
N ARG A 3 -6.16 -13.83 -10.66
CA ARG A 3 -6.59 -15.22 -10.93
C ARG A 3 -5.46 -16.24 -10.78
N ASP A 4 -4.30 -15.94 -11.36
CA ASP A 4 -3.21 -16.91 -11.56
C ASP A 4 -1.88 -16.49 -10.91
N GLY A 5 -1.90 -15.43 -10.08
CA GLY A 5 -0.71 -14.89 -9.44
C GLY A 5 0.35 -14.36 -10.41
N VAL A 6 1.58 -14.24 -9.91
CA VAL A 6 2.75 -13.77 -10.68
C VAL A 6 3.22 -14.83 -11.69
N ASP A 7 3.06 -16.11 -11.37
CA ASP A 7 3.47 -17.22 -12.23
C ASP A 7 2.61 -17.31 -13.50
N GLY A 8 1.31 -17.02 -13.38
CA GLY A 8 0.41 -16.90 -14.53
C GLY A 8 0.60 -15.65 -15.39
N LEU A 9 1.36 -14.65 -14.91
CA LEU A 9 1.67 -13.47 -15.71
C LEU A 9 2.69 -13.83 -16.80
N THR A 10 2.25 -13.85 -18.05
CA THR A 10 3.10 -14.02 -19.23
C THR A 10 2.80 -12.93 -20.25
N ILE A 11 3.80 -12.52 -21.05
CA ILE A 11 3.58 -11.53 -22.12
C ILE A 11 2.50 -12.00 -23.09
N ARG A 12 2.44 -13.30 -23.37
CA ARG A 12 1.42 -13.89 -24.23
C ARG A 12 0.01 -13.76 -23.62
N ALA A 13 -0.16 -14.07 -22.33
CA ALA A 13 -1.45 -13.92 -21.66
C ALA A 13 -1.89 -12.46 -21.58
N LEU A 14 -0.95 -11.55 -21.25
CA LEU A 14 -1.21 -10.12 -21.19
C LEU A 14 -1.61 -9.55 -22.55
N SER A 15 -0.90 -9.93 -23.61
CA SER A 15 -1.19 -9.52 -25.00
C SER A 15 -2.58 -9.97 -25.44
N ALA A 16 -2.93 -11.23 -25.14
CA ALA A 16 -4.25 -11.76 -25.45
C ALA A 16 -5.37 -11.06 -24.68
N GLN A 17 -5.13 -10.68 -23.42
CA GLN A 17 -6.12 -9.99 -22.60
C GLN A 17 -6.30 -8.51 -23.00
N ALA A 18 -5.21 -7.85 -23.41
CA ALA A 18 -5.22 -6.44 -23.83
C ALA A 18 -5.52 -6.24 -25.32
N ASP A 19 -5.75 -7.31 -26.07
CA ASP A 19 -5.95 -7.31 -27.54
C ASP A 19 -4.83 -6.58 -28.31
N VAL A 20 -3.58 -6.82 -27.90
CA VAL A 20 -2.37 -6.26 -28.54
C VAL A 20 -1.41 -7.37 -28.95
N SER A 21 -0.48 -7.08 -29.86
CA SER A 21 0.56 -8.05 -30.21
C SER A 21 1.61 -8.16 -29.09
N PRO A 22 2.22 -9.34 -28.87
CA PRO A 22 3.36 -9.47 -27.96
C PRO A 22 4.48 -8.50 -28.29
N THR A 23 4.75 -8.27 -29.57
CA THR A 23 5.76 -7.32 -30.04
C THR A 23 5.48 -5.90 -29.57
N SER A 24 4.21 -5.47 -29.53
CA SER A 24 3.84 -4.14 -29.01
C SER A 24 4.18 -4.00 -27.53
N ILE A 25 3.92 -5.03 -26.72
CA ILE A 25 4.31 -5.02 -25.29
C ILE A 25 5.85 -4.99 -25.15
N TYR A 26 6.57 -5.79 -25.94
CA TYR A 26 8.03 -5.77 -25.93
C TYR A 26 8.60 -4.40 -26.32
N GLN A 27 7.96 -3.69 -27.25
CA GLN A 27 8.43 -2.38 -27.71
C GLN A 27 8.10 -1.24 -26.74
N HIS A 28 6.91 -1.25 -26.13
CA HIS A 28 6.46 -0.14 -25.27
C HIS A 28 6.83 -0.32 -23.79
N ILE A 29 6.80 -1.56 -23.30
CA ILE A 29 7.00 -1.86 -21.87
C ILE A 29 8.30 -2.65 -21.67
N GLY A 30 8.71 -3.47 -22.64
CA GLY A 30 9.96 -4.23 -22.58
C GLY A 30 9.72 -5.71 -22.34
N GLY A 31 9.34 -6.13 -21.14
CA GLY A 31 9.18 -7.56 -20.84
C GLY A 31 8.46 -7.82 -19.52
N LYS A 32 8.40 -9.09 -19.08
CA LYS A 32 7.62 -9.47 -17.88
C LYS A 32 8.05 -8.66 -16.64
N GLN A 33 9.35 -8.47 -16.44
CA GLN A 33 9.85 -7.69 -15.29
C GLN A 33 9.41 -6.23 -15.39
N ALA A 34 9.57 -5.60 -16.55
CA ALA A 34 9.17 -4.21 -16.74
C ALA A 34 7.64 -4.01 -16.62
N VAL A 35 6.84 -5.01 -16.98
CA VAL A 35 5.40 -5.02 -16.68
C VAL A 35 5.16 -5.06 -15.17
N CYS A 36 5.86 -5.92 -14.44
CA CYS A 36 5.74 -5.97 -12.97
C CYS A 36 6.15 -4.64 -12.33
N ASP A 37 7.25 -4.04 -12.77
CA ASP A 37 7.75 -2.76 -12.25
C ASP A 37 6.73 -1.64 -12.50
N ALA A 38 6.18 -1.57 -13.72
CA ALA A 38 5.14 -0.60 -14.07
C ALA A 38 3.84 -0.79 -13.25
N LEU A 39 3.47 -2.05 -12.94
CA LEU A 39 2.33 -2.33 -12.07
C LEU A 39 2.58 -1.88 -10.62
N ILE A 40 3.79 -2.08 -10.10
CA ILE A 40 4.18 -1.61 -8.76
C ILE A 40 4.17 -0.07 -8.71
N ASP A 41 4.70 0.59 -9.75
CA ASP A 41 4.72 2.04 -9.83
C ASP A 41 3.31 2.64 -9.90
N THR A 42 2.44 2.04 -10.70
CA THR A 42 1.03 2.45 -10.79
C THR A 42 0.34 2.25 -9.43
N TYR A 43 0.54 1.11 -8.78
CA TYR A 43 -0.01 0.82 -7.46
C TYR A 43 0.36 1.90 -6.43
N PHE A 44 1.64 2.27 -6.33
CA PHE A 44 2.05 3.31 -5.38
C PHE A 44 1.61 4.72 -5.77
N THR A 45 1.50 5.00 -7.07
CA THR A 45 0.97 6.28 -7.58
C THR A 45 -0.50 6.44 -7.17
N ASP A 46 -1.33 5.44 -7.45
CA ASP A 46 -2.76 5.44 -7.12
C ASP A 46 -2.98 5.51 -5.60
N LEU A 47 -2.18 4.77 -4.82
CA LEU A 47 -2.24 4.83 -3.36
C LEU A 47 -1.88 6.23 -2.86
N ARG A 48 -0.80 6.82 -3.36
CA ARG A 48 -0.39 8.17 -2.99
C ARG A 48 -1.48 9.20 -3.27
N GLU A 49 -2.15 9.11 -4.41
CA GLU A 49 -3.25 10.01 -4.77
C GLU A 49 -4.41 9.90 -3.76
N GLN A 50 -4.81 8.68 -3.38
CA GLN A 50 -5.83 8.47 -2.36
C GLN A 50 -5.43 9.04 -0.99
N LEU A 51 -4.15 8.93 -0.61
CA LEU A 51 -3.63 9.46 0.65
C LEU A 51 -3.62 11.00 0.69
N ILE A 52 -3.30 11.64 -0.44
CA ILE A 52 -3.31 13.11 -0.57
C ILE A 52 -4.73 13.65 -0.60
N ALA A 53 -5.69 12.89 -1.13
CA ALA A 53 -7.10 13.26 -1.21
C ALA A 53 -7.86 13.18 0.13
N ILE A 54 -7.21 12.78 1.24
CA ILE A 54 -7.86 12.69 2.55
C ILE A 54 -8.23 14.08 3.07
N ASP A 55 -9.52 14.40 3.01
CA ASP A 55 -10.11 15.60 3.60
C ASP A 55 -10.60 15.33 5.04
N GLU A 56 -9.67 15.34 5.99
CA GLU A 56 -9.96 15.20 7.42
C GLU A 56 -9.07 16.16 8.21
N SER A 57 -9.64 17.10 8.95
CA SER A 57 -8.87 18.14 9.66
C SER A 57 -8.17 17.65 10.93
N ASP A 58 -8.70 16.64 11.61
CA ASP A 58 -8.09 16.11 12.82
C ASP A 58 -6.86 15.24 12.45
N PRO A 59 -5.63 15.56 12.95
CA PRO A 59 -4.44 14.81 12.54
C PRO A 59 -4.49 13.32 12.90
N VAL A 60 -5.12 12.96 14.02
CA VAL A 60 -5.27 11.58 14.49
C VAL A 60 -6.22 10.83 13.56
N LEU A 61 -7.39 11.42 13.25
CA LEU A 61 -8.34 10.80 12.33
C LEU A 61 -7.79 10.72 10.91
N ARG A 62 -7.05 11.73 10.45
CA ARG A 62 -6.39 11.74 9.13
C ARG A 62 -5.39 10.59 9.01
N LEU A 63 -4.52 10.40 9.99
CA LEU A 63 -3.56 9.30 9.98
C LEU A 63 -4.24 7.93 10.09
N ARG A 64 -5.31 7.83 10.89
CA ARG A 64 -6.12 6.60 10.97
C ARG A 64 -6.78 6.27 9.63
N ARG A 65 -7.33 7.28 8.95
CA ARG A 65 -7.94 7.13 7.62
C ARG A 65 -6.90 6.71 6.57
N ALA A 66 -5.70 7.27 6.62
CA ALA A 66 -4.58 6.87 5.76
C ALA A 66 -4.24 5.38 5.93
N GLY A 67 -4.16 4.88 7.17
CA GLY A 67 -3.97 3.45 7.42
C GLY A 67 -5.09 2.59 6.83
N ILE A 68 -6.35 2.98 7.02
CA ILE A 68 -7.50 2.26 6.45
C ILE A 68 -7.42 2.20 4.92
N ILE A 69 -7.20 3.34 4.26
CA ILE A 69 -7.06 3.43 2.79
C ILE A 69 -5.92 2.54 2.30
N TYR A 70 -4.79 2.55 3.00
CA TYR A 70 -3.64 1.70 2.66
C TYR A 70 -4.03 0.22 2.63
N ARG A 71 -4.72 -0.26 3.68
CA ARG A 71 -5.17 -1.65 3.76
C ARG A 71 -6.22 -1.96 2.71
N GLU A 72 -7.22 -1.10 2.52
CA GLU A 72 -8.27 -1.27 1.50
C GLU A 72 -7.64 -1.42 0.11
N HIS A 73 -6.73 -0.53 -0.27
CA HIS A 73 -6.04 -0.58 -1.55
C HIS A 73 -5.25 -1.88 -1.76
N ALA A 74 -4.59 -2.38 -0.72
CA ALA A 74 -3.88 -3.65 -0.79
C ALA A 74 -4.81 -4.87 -0.89
N LEU A 75 -5.98 -4.82 -0.25
CA LEU A 75 -7.00 -5.88 -0.30
C LEU A 75 -7.79 -5.90 -1.61
N ASP A 76 -7.90 -4.75 -2.29
CA ASP A 76 -8.57 -4.64 -3.59
C ASP A 76 -7.71 -5.18 -4.75
N ALA A 77 -6.37 -5.19 -4.59
CA ALA A 77 -5.42 -5.70 -5.58
C ALA A 77 -4.35 -6.63 -4.98
N PRO A 78 -4.74 -7.76 -4.35
CA PRO A 78 -3.82 -8.60 -3.57
C PRO A 78 -2.73 -9.25 -4.44
N GLY A 79 -3.02 -9.55 -5.71
CA GLY A 79 -2.03 -10.05 -6.66
C GLY A 79 -0.97 -9.01 -7.05
N ILE A 80 -1.35 -7.73 -7.16
CA ILE A 80 -0.40 -6.63 -7.40
C ILE A 80 0.37 -6.32 -6.12
N TYR A 81 -0.29 -6.29 -4.96
CA TYR A 81 0.38 -6.10 -3.67
C TYR A 81 1.43 -7.19 -3.39
N ALA A 82 1.21 -8.43 -3.85
CA ALA A 82 2.22 -9.48 -3.76
C ALA A 82 3.52 -9.13 -4.53
N LEU A 83 3.43 -8.39 -5.65
CA LEU A 83 4.60 -7.93 -6.40
C LEU A 83 5.42 -6.90 -5.64
N VAL A 84 4.81 -6.07 -4.79
CA VAL A 84 5.53 -5.07 -3.97
C VAL A 84 6.64 -5.73 -3.14
N TRP A 85 6.47 -7.00 -2.76
CA TRP A 85 7.48 -7.78 -2.01
C TRP A 85 8.54 -8.46 -2.89
N MET A 86 8.32 -8.54 -4.18
CA MET A 86 9.23 -9.14 -5.16
C MET A 86 10.00 -8.08 -5.96
N GLY A 87 9.49 -6.85 -6.01
CA GLY A 87 10.09 -5.72 -6.70
C GLY A 87 11.20 -5.02 -5.93
N GLN A 88 11.85 -4.08 -6.59
CA GLN A 88 12.82 -3.18 -5.97
C GLN A 88 12.13 -1.91 -5.47
N ALA A 89 12.78 -1.19 -4.56
CA ALA A 89 12.32 0.14 -4.17
C ALA A 89 12.24 1.05 -5.40
N SER A 90 11.09 1.70 -5.59
CA SER A 90 10.86 2.64 -6.70
C SER A 90 10.59 4.05 -6.19
N ASP A 91 10.78 5.05 -7.05
CA ASP A 91 10.49 6.45 -6.74
C ASP A 91 9.00 6.63 -6.34
N SER A 92 8.10 5.87 -6.96
CA SER A 92 6.67 5.89 -6.64
C SER A 92 6.42 5.44 -5.19
N ALA A 93 7.11 4.40 -4.72
CA ALA A 93 7.03 3.95 -3.33
C ALA A 93 7.55 5.02 -2.36
N GLN A 94 8.66 5.68 -2.71
CA GLN A 94 9.21 6.78 -1.91
C GLN A 94 8.23 7.96 -1.84
N HIS A 95 7.65 8.37 -2.96
CA HIS A 95 6.66 9.45 -3.00
C HIS A 95 5.39 9.12 -2.20
N CYS A 96 5.00 7.84 -2.13
CA CYS A 96 3.90 7.39 -1.29
C CYS A 96 4.25 7.47 0.21
N LEU A 97 5.47 7.08 0.59
CA LEU A 97 5.97 7.25 1.97
C LEU A 97 6.07 8.74 2.35
N ASP A 98 6.46 9.60 1.41
CA ASP A 98 6.50 11.04 1.61
C ASP A 98 5.11 11.62 1.90
N ALA A 99 4.05 11.11 1.26
CA ALA A 99 2.67 11.53 1.56
C ALA A 99 2.28 11.22 3.01
N ILE A 100 2.66 10.05 3.54
CA ILE A 100 2.44 9.72 4.96
C ILE A 100 3.30 10.59 5.86
N THR A 101 4.54 10.87 5.46
CA THR A 101 5.42 11.82 6.18
C THR A 101 4.76 13.20 6.28
N GLN A 102 4.07 13.68 5.25
CA GLN A 102 3.33 14.95 5.30
C GLN A 102 2.17 14.92 6.30
N ILE A 103 1.47 13.79 6.45
CA ILE A 103 0.44 13.63 7.48
C ILE A 103 1.05 13.75 8.89
N ILE A 104 2.24 13.16 9.11
CA ILE A 104 2.95 13.29 10.38
C ILE A 104 3.36 14.75 10.63
N ARG A 105 3.96 15.41 9.64
CA ARG A 105 4.35 16.83 9.73
C ARG A 105 3.16 17.73 10.03
N TYR A 106 2.00 17.46 9.43
CA TYR A 106 0.76 18.19 9.70
C TYR A 106 0.35 18.08 11.18
N GLY A 107 0.33 16.88 11.75
CA GLY A 107 0.01 16.70 13.17
C GLY A 107 1.06 17.27 14.13
N GLN A 108 2.34 17.27 13.74
CA GLN A 108 3.40 17.94 14.49
C GLN A 108 3.23 19.46 14.51
N ALA A 109 2.89 20.07 13.37
CA ALA A 109 2.61 21.50 13.27
C ALA A 109 1.41 21.92 14.16
N ALA A 110 0.42 21.04 14.31
CA ALA A 110 -0.70 21.21 15.23
C ALA A 110 -0.39 20.85 16.70
N SER A 111 0.86 20.45 17.02
CA SER A 111 1.27 19.96 18.35
C SER A 111 0.50 18.74 18.88
N VAL A 112 -0.14 17.98 17.98
CA VAL A 112 -0.89 16.74 18.29
C VAL A 112 0.03 15.52 18.35
N PHE A 113 1.06 15.49 17.50
CA PHE A 113 2.08 14.45 17.47
C PHE A 113 3.41 14.92 18.07
N ARG A 114 4.18 13.97 18.61
CA ARG A 114 5.52 14.20 19.16
C ARG A 114 6.52 14.69 18.09
N GLY A 115 7.51 15.46 18.52
CA GLY A 115 8.48 16.15 17.65
C GLY A 115 9.69 15.32 17.19
N ASP A 116 9.59 13.99 17.14
CA ASP A 116 10.66 13.14 16.58
C ASP A 116 10.77 13.33 15.06
N ASP A 117 11.79 12.72 14.43
CA ASP A 117 11.94 12.74 12.97
C ASP A 117 10.68 12.16 12.28
N PRO A 118 9.96 12.95 11.47
CA PRO A 118 8.73 12.51 10.83
C PRO A 118 8.96 11.38 9.82
N HIS A 119 10.14 11.30 9.18
CA HIS A 119 10.45 10.19 8.27
C HIS A 119 10.62 8.88 9.03
N LEU A 120 11.22 8.92 10.23
CA LEU A 120 11.33 7.73 11.08
C LEU A 120 9.95 7.27 11.56
N ILE A 121 9.09 8.20 11.97
CA ILE A 121 7.71 7.88 12.37
C ILE A 121 6.95 7.25 11.18
N ALA A 122 6.96 7.90 10.03
CA ALA A 122 6.26 7.45 8.83
C ALA A 122 6.75 6.07 8.38
N SER A 123 8.07 5.86 8.31
CA SER A 123 8.65 4.55 7.95
C SER A 123 8.29 3.46 8.95
N SER A 124 8.26 3.76 10.25
CA SER A 124 7.87 2.79 11.29
C SER A 124 6.41 2.36 11.15
N ILE A 125 5.52 3.31 10.83
CA ILE A 125 4.10 3.03 10.57
C ILE A 125 3.97 2.20 9.28
N TRP A 126 4.65 2.63 8.21
CA TRP A 126 4.66 2.00 6.89
C TRP A 126 5.02 0.52 6.98
N VAL A 127 6.17 0.17 7.58
CA VAL A 127 6.60 -1.23 7.71
C VAL A 127 5.67 -2.06 8.60
N SER A 128 5.09 -1.46 9.65
CA SER A 128 4.15 -2.13 10.55
C SER A 128 2.85 -2.52 9.85
N ILE A 129 2.28 -1.59 9.07
CA ILE A 129 1.06 -1.82 8.29
C ILE A 129 1.33 -2.86 7.20
N HIS A 130 2.45 -2.74 6.49
CA HIS A 130 2.86 -3.71 5.49
C HIS A 130 2.96 -5.13 6.04
N GLY A 131 3.62 -5.29 7.19
CA GLY A 131 3.76 -6.58 7.86
C GLY A 131 2.40 -7.19 8.19
N PHE A 132 1.48 -6.40 8.75
CA PHE A 132 0.13 -6.85 9.04
C PHE A 132 -0.61 -7.33 7.78
N ILE A 133 -0.64 -6.50 6.73
CA ILE A 133 -1.35 -6.81 5.49
C ILE A 133 -0.75 -8.05 4.82
N GLN A 134 0.57 -8.19 4.85
CA GLN A 134 1.24 -9.35 4.28
C GLN A 134 0.86 -10.65 5.02
N PHE A 135 0.72 -10.61 6.35
CA PHE A 135 0.20 -11.73 7.12
C PHE A 135 -1.28 -11.99 6.84
N GLU A 136 -2.09 -10.95 6.74
CA GLU A 136 -3.52 -11.06 6.42
C GLU A 136 -3.72 -11.77 5.08
N LEU A 137 -3.04 -11.32 4.02
CA LEU A 137 -3.17 -11.88 2.67
C LEU A 137 -2.63 -13.31 2.53
N ARG A 138 -1.60 -13.68 3.31
CA ARG A 138 -1.08 -15.06 3.35
C ARG A 138 -1.94 -16.00 4.19
N SER A 139 -2.74 -15.47 5.11
CA SER A 139 -3.57 -16.26 5.99
C SER A 139 -4.77 -16.80 5.20
N ALA A 140 -4.89 -18.12 5.07
CA ALA A 140 -6.03 -18.79 4.45
C ALA A 140 -7.34 -18.71 5.29
N GLN A 141 -7.68 -17.53 5.83
CA GLN A 141 -8.82 -17.38 6.76
C GLN A 141 -10.07 -16.86 6.06
N PRO A 142 -11.03 -17.74 5.70
CA PRO A 142 -12.42 -17.32 5.60
C PRO A 142 -13.34 -18.12 6.52
N ARG A 143 -13.74 -17.47 7.61
CA ARG A 143 -15.07 -17.53 8.26
C ARG A 143 -15.40 -16.09 8.66
N THR A 144 -16.66 -15.67 8.67
CA THR A 144 -17.08 -14.31 9.07
C THR A 144 -16.45 -13.84 10.40
N ARG A 145 -16.33 -14.75 11.37
CA ARG A 145 -15.62 -14.52 12.65
C ARG A 145 -14.11 -14.23 12.51
N GLY A 146 -13.47 -14.75 11.46
CA GLY A 146 -12.08 -14.46 11.12
C GLY A 146 -11.91 -13.03 10.63
N ARG A 147 -12.80 -12.57 9.73
CA ARG A 147 -12.75 -11.20 9.18
C ARG A 147 -12.94 -10.13 10.26
N GLU A 148 -13.97 -10.28 11.11
CA GLU A 148 -14.18 -9.34 12.25
C GLU A 148 -13.00 -9.31 13.23
N ARG A 149 -12.32 -10.45 13.42
CA ARG A 149 -11.11 -10.50 14.25
C ARG A 149 -9.96 -9.77 13.59
N VAL A 150 -9.73 -9.98 12.30
CA VAL A 150 -8.66 -9.31 11.54
C VAL A 150 -8.90 -7.80 11.50
N ASP A 151 -10.12 -7.36 11.23
CA ASP A 151 -10.49 -5.93 11.23
C ASP A 151 -10.23 -5.29 12.59
N ARG A 152 -10.61 -5.96 13.70
CA ARG A 152 -10.29 -5.49 15.05
C ARG A 152 -8.79 -5.47 15.33
N SER A 153 -8.06 -6.48 14.89
CA SER A 153 -6.60 -6.54 15.07
C SER A 153 -5.90 -5.42 14.31
N TYR A 154 -6.36 -5.10 13.10
CA TYR A 154 -5.82 -3.98 12.32
C TYR A 154 -6.13 -2.64 12.96
N GLY A 155 -7.39 -2.43 13.39
CA GLY A 155 -7.78 -1.23 14.13
C GLY A 155 -6.95 -1.05 15.41
N TYR A 156 -6.72 -2.14 16.15
CA TYR A 156 -5.88 -2.13 17.35
C TYR A 156 -4.41 -1.77 17.05
N LEU A 157 -3.85 -2.26 15.94
CA LEU A 157 -2.51 -1.87 15.48
C LEU A 157 -2.44 -0.37 15.20
N LEU A 158 -3.41 0.18 14.45
CA LEU A 158 -3.47 1.62 14.18
C LEU A 158 -3.56 2.42 15.48
N ASP A 159 -4.45 2.02 16.40
CA ASP A 159 -4.62 2.70 17.69
C ASP A 159 -3.33 2.62 18.54
N LEU A 160 -2.56 1.52 18.47
CA LEU A 160 -1.27 1.39 19.15
C LEU A 160 -0.21 2.34 18.54
N LEU A 161 -0.09 2.34 17.21
CA LEU A 161 0.88 3.18 16.49
C LEU A 161 0.59 4.67 16.71
N ILE A 162 -0.68 5.08 16.58
CA ILE A 162 -1.12 6.46 16.76
C ILE A 162 -0.89 6.91 18.19
N ARG A 163 -1.35 6.15 19.21
CA ARG A 163 -1.11 6.50 20.62
C ARG A 163 0.37 6.60 20.95
N GLY A 164 1.20 5.75 20.34
CA GLY A 164 2.65 5.78 20.51
C GLY A 164 3.34 7.03 19.95
N ILE A 165 2.63 7.86 19.17
CA ILE A 165 3.17 9.12 18.61
C ILE A 165 2.42 10.37 19.03
N GLN A 166 1.30 10.25 19.76
CA GLN A 166 0.59 11.39 20.31
C GLN A 166 1.39 12.08 21.42
N ARG A 167 1.18 13.38 21.57
CA ARG A 167 1.77 14.21 22.63
C ARG A 167 0.99 14.11 23.94
#